data_AF-A0A0Q6K1H3-F1
#
_entry.id   AF-A0A0Q6K1H3-F1
#
_cell.length_a   1.000
_cell.length_b   1.000
_cell.length_c   1.000
_cell.angle_alpha   90.00
_cell.angle_beta   90.00
_cell.angle_gamma   90.00
#
_symmetry.space_group_name_H-M   'P 1'
#
loop_
_entity.id
_entity.type
_entity.pdbx_description
1 polymer ?
#
loop_
_entity_poly.entity_id
_entity_poly.type
_entity_poly.pdbx_seq_one_letter_code
_entity_poly.pdbx_strand_id
1 'polypeptide(L)'
;MAQYWSAFQTAEADGEIPDGLPAGRYVEVIPNAHGALTAWVAGPRRCYRTPYPVSAHPPVKVTRGHPSEPPTEVWFEPYTEDDMRAENDDVNSYLAEAGIRLRPRGYRWHVLVPEHIEDGEALESAMREKNSYVEPVEVYAAIKKLYEMIQNGTPPALSHRDDE
;
A
#
# COMPACT_ATOMS: atom_id res chain seq x y z
N MET A 1 4.00 16.78 -16.39
CA MET A 1 4.37 17.44 -15.11
C MET A 1 5.01 16.41 -14.20
N ALA A 2 6.07 16.76 -13.48
CA ALA A 2 6.65 15.84 -12.49
C ALA A 2 5.70 15.71 -11.29
N GLN A 3 5.38 14.48 -10.89
CA GLN A 3 4.60 14.19 -9.69
C GLN A 3 5.49 14.27 -8.44
N TYR A 4 4.93 14.75 -7.33
CA TYR A 4 5.59 14.88 -6.04
C TYR A 4 4.67 14.38 -4.93
N TRP A 5 5.23 13.74 -3.90
CA TRP A 5 4.48 13.28 -2.73
C TRP A 5 3.82 14.43 -1.95
N SER A 6 4.37 15.63 -2.02
CA SER A 6 3.78 16.84 -1.41
C SER A 6 2.49 17.31 -2.10
N ALA A 7 2.20 16.84 -3.32
CA ALA A 7 0.99 17.19 -4.04
C ALA A 7 -0.24 16.39 -3.59
N PHE A 8 -0.03 15.32 -2.82
CA PHE A 8 -1.10 14.46 -2.31
C PHE A 8 -1.82 15.16 -1.17
N GLN A 9 -3.15 15.07 -1.19
CA GLN A 9 -4.00 15.74 -0.21
C GLN A 9 -3.80 15.10 1.16
N THR A 10 -3.76 15.93 2.21
CA THR A 10 -3.65 15.47 3.59
C THR A 10 -5.00 15.63 4.26
N ALA A 11 -5.56 14.54 4.77
CA ALA A 11 -6.69 14.58 5.69
C ALA A 11 -6.15 14.60 7.13
N GLU A 12 -6.92 15.16 8.06
CA GLU A 12 -6.56 15.16 9.48
C GLU A 12 -6.45 13.72 10.02
N ALA A 13 -5.66 13.51 11.08
CA ALA A 13 -5.39 12.17 11.62
C ALA A 13 -6.67 11.44 12.10
N ASP A 14 -7.63 12.20 12.63
CA ASP A 14 -8.98 11.76 12.99
C ASP A 14 -10.05 12.25 11.99
N GLY A 15 -9.59 12.78 10.85
CA GLY A 15 -10.47 13.33 9.82
C GLY A 15 -11.19 12.21 9.10
N GLU A 16 -12.51 12.33 8.98
CA GLU A 16 -13.29 11.51 8.07
C GLU A 16 -12.74 11.68 6.65
N ILE A 17 -12.12 10.63 6.12
CA ILE A 17 -11.88 10.53 4.69
C ILE A 17 -13.27 10.52 4.05
N PRO A 18 -13.50 11.26 2.95
CA PRO A 18 -14.82 11.29 2.32
C PRO A 18 -15.30 9.87 2.02
N ASP A 19 -16.30 9.41 2.76
CA ASP A 19 -16.94 8.12 2.51
C ASP A 19 -17.79 8.21 1.24
N GLY A 20 -17.67 7.19 0.37
CA GLY A 20 -18.56 6.99 -0.78
C GLY A 20 -18.65 8.19 -1.73
N LEU A 21 -17.59 8.47 -2.49
CA LEU A 21 -17.71 9.33 -3.65
C LEU A 21 -18.54 8.61 -4.73
N PRO A 22 -19.23 9.33 -5.64
CA PRO A 22 -19.87 8.71 -6.81
C PRO A 22 -18.92 7.87 -7.68
N ALA A 23 -17.61 8.08 -7.50
CA ALA A 23 -16.53 7.36 -8.18
C ALA A 23 -16.03 6.11 -7.42
N GLY A 24 -16.58 5.81 -6.23
CA GLY A 24 -16.21 4.67 -5.38
C GLY A 24 -15.81 5.09 -3.96
N ARG A 25 -14.95 4.29 -3.32
CA ARG A 25 -14.58 4.47 -1.91
C ARG A 25 -13.08 4.56 -1.71
N TYR A 26 -12.66 5.17 -0.61
CA TYR A 26 -11.26 5.16 -0.22
C TYR A 26 -10.94 3.93 0.62
N VAL A 27 -9.83 3.27 0.31
CA VAL A 27 -9.27 2.18 1.11
C VAL A 27 -7.83 2.49 1.50
N GLU A 28 -7.45 2.14 2.72
CA GLU A 28 -6.05 2.22 3.16
C GLU A 28 -5.22 1.20 2.38
N VAL A 29 -4.12 1.63 1.76
CA VAL A 29 -3.18 0.69 1.14
C VAL A 29 -2.35 0.02 2.22
N ILE A 30 -2.06 -1.27 2.03
CA ILE A 30 -1.17 -2.02 2.93
C ILE A 30 0.19 -1.28 3.02
N PRO A 31 0.76 -1.12 4.24
CA PRO A 31 1.97 -0.31 4.46
C PRO A 31 3.24 -1.03 4.01
N ASN A 32 3.34 -1.33 2.72
CA ASN A 32 4.50 -1.95 2.08
C ASN A 32 4.83 -1.25 0.77
N ALA A 33 5.89 -1.72 0.09
CA ALA A 33 6.32 -1.15 -1.18
C ALA A 33 5.23 -1.19 -2.27
N HIS A 34 4.45 -2.28 -2.32
CA HIS A 34 3.36 -2.43 -3.29
C HIS A 34 2.24 -1.40 -3.03
N GLY A 35 1.80 -1.24 -1.79
CA GLY A 35 0.83 -0.21 -1.42
C GLY A 35 1.33 1.21 -1.69
N ALA A 36 2.61 1.48 -1.44
CA ALA A 36 3.22 2.76 -1.77
C ALA A 36 3.21 3.05 -3.29
N LEU A 37 3.51 2.04 -4.13
CA LEU A 37 3.40 2.16 -5.58
C LEU A 37 1.97 2.41 -6.02
N THR A 38 0.98 1.71 -5.43
CA THR A 38 -0.43 1.93 -5.73
C THR A 38 -0.87 3.35 -5.38
N ALA A 39 -0.45 3.88 -4.22
CA ALA A 39 -0.69 5.28 -3.85
C ALA A 39 -0.06 6.24 -4.86
N TRP A 40 1.19 6.01 -5.26
CA TRP A 40 1.85 6.82 -6.28
C TRP A 40 1.10 6.80 -7.62
N VAL A 41 0.70 5.63 -8.09
CA VAL A 41 -0.04 5.45 -9.36
C VAL A 41 -1.41 6.13 -9.32
N ALA A 42 -2.15 6.03 -8.20
CA ALA A 42 -3.43 6.69 -8.04
C ALA A 42 -3.32 8.22 -8.24
N GLY A 43 -2.19 8.78 -7.79
CA GLY A 43 -1.87 10.18 -7.95
C GLY A 43 -2.68 11.10 -7.04
N PRO A 44 -2.37 12.40 -7.03
CA PRO A 44 -2.84 13.34 -6.00
C PRO A 44 -4.35 13.64 -6.03
N ARG A 45 -5.06 13.25 -7.09
CA ARG A 45 -6.53 13.45 -7.21
C ARG A 45 -7.34 12.29 -6.66
N ARG A 46 -6.72 11.13 -6.49
CA ARG A 46 -7.38 9.87 -6.08
C ARG A 46 -6.69 9.25 -4.88
N CYS A 47 -5.88 10.03 -4.17
CA CYS A 47 -5.16 9.55 -3.02
C CYS A 47 -5.03 10.64 -1.96
N TYR A 48 -5.35 10.24 -0.72
CA TYR A 48 -5.14 11.01 0.49
C TYR A 48 -4.05 10.37 1.34
N ARG A 49 -3.46 11.18 2.21
CA ARG A 49 -2.65 10.71 3.33
C ARG A 49 -3.20 11.21 4.64
N THR A 50 -3.03 10.44 5.70
CA THR A 50 -3.40 10.79 7.08
C THR A 50 -2.17 10.66 7.97
N PRO A 51 -1.89 11.61 8.88
CA PRO A 51 -0.79 11.48 9.82
C PRO A 51 -0.91 10.20 10.63
N TYR A 52 0.18 9.46 10.73
CA TYR A 52 0.26 8.21 11.48
C TYR A 52 1.58 8.18 12.25
N PRO A 53 1.63 8.85 13.42
CA PRO A 53 2.82 8.93 14.25
C PRO A 53 3.06 7.61 14.98
N VAL A 54 4.29 7.39 15.47
CA VAL A 54 4.70 6.18 16.23
C VAL A 54 3.70 5.81 17.33
N SER A 55 3.18 6.79 18.06
CA SER A 55 2.21 6.57 19.14
C SER A 55 0.87 5.99 18.70
N ALA A 56 0.54 6.07 17.42
CA ALA A 56 -0.69 5.52 16.83
C ALA A 56 -0.51 4.07 16.34
N HIS A 57 0.73 3.56 16.30
CA HIS A 57 1.00 2.19 15.89
C HIS A 57 0.66 1.18 17.00
N PRO A 58 0.10 0.01 16.65
CA PRO A 58 -0.04 -1.07 17.60
C PRO A 58 1.34 -1.61 18.01
N PRO A 59 1.46 -2.22 19.21
CA PRO A 59 2.69 -2.90 19.62
C PRO A 59 3.13 -3.96 18.61
N VAL A 60 4.45 -4.09 18.43
CA VAL A 60 5.06 -5.10 17.57
C VAL A 60 5.09 -6.43 18.29
N LYS A 61 4.65 -7.49 17.61
CA LYS A 61 4.79 -8.86 18.10
C LYS A 61 6.21 -9.35 17.83
N VAL A 62 6.97 -9.62 18.88
CA VAL A 62 8.32 -10.17 18.80
C VAL A 62 8.25 -11.68 19.04
N THR A 63 8.87 -12.44 18.15
CA THR A 63 9.00 -13.89 18.27
C THR A 63 10.46 -14.28 18.30
N ARG A 64 10.85 -15.10 19.28
CA ARG A 64 12.18 -15.69 19.36
C ARG A 64 12.09 -17.19 19.12
N GLY A 65 13.01 -17.73 18.34
CA GLY A 65 13.07 -19.13 17.97
C GLY A 65 13.70 -19.31 16.58
N HIS A 66 13.82 -20.55 16.14
CA HIS A 66 14.21 -20.85 14.77
C HIS A 66 13.04 -20.55 13.81
N PRO A 67 13.25 -19.85 12.68
CA PRO A 67 12.15 -19.39 11.82
C PRO A 67 11.34 -20.51 11.15
N SER A 68 11.88 -21.73 11.07
CA SER A 68 11.15 -22.89 10.54
C SER A 68 10.41 -23.71 11.61
N GLU A 69 10.41 -23.27 12.86
CA GLU A 69 9.74 -23.93 13.99
C GLU A 69 8.78 -22.94 14.68
N PRO A 70 7.78 -23.44 15.43
CA PRO A 70 6.98 -22.57 16.29
C PRO A 70 7.87 -21.73 17.22
N PRO A 71 7.55 -20.45 17.44
CA PRO A 71 8.34 -19.59 18.33
C PRO A 71 8.44 -20.19 19.73
N THR A 72 9.63 -20.19 20.30
CA THR A 72 9.86 -20.62 21.69
C THR A 72 9.39 -19.55 22.68
N GLU A 73 9.45 -18.28 22.29
CA GLU A 73 8.96 -17.15 23.09
C GLU A 73 8.23 -16.15 22.19
N VAL A 74 7.16 -15.55 22.72
CA VAL A 74 6.36 -14.51 22.06
C VAL A 74 6.04 -13.43 23.08
N TRP A 75 6.33 -12.18 22.74
CA TRP A 75 5.94 -11.01 23.53
C TRP A 75 5.63 -9.82 22.64
N PHE A 76 5.19 -8.72 23.23
CA PHE A 76 4.87 -7.48 22.51
C PHE A 76 5.75 -6.34 23.02
N GLU A 77 6.29 -5.57 22.10
CA GLU A 77 7.08 -4.37 22.38
C GLU A 77 6.39 -3.14 21.79
N PRO A 78 6.52 -1.95 22.42
CA PRO A 78 6.04 -0.71 21.82
C PRO A 78 6.67 -0.51 20.44
N TYR A 79 5.87 -0.08 19.46
CA TYR A 79 6.40 0.37 18.18
C TYR A 79 7.22 1.65 18.39
N THR A 80 8.41 1.72 17.80
CA THR A 80 9.38 2.78 18.03
C THR A 80 9.63 3.64 16.78
N GLU A 81 10.29 4.78 16.95
CA GLU A 81 10.82 5.60 15.85
C GLU A 81 11.85 4.84 14.99
N ASP A 82 12.55 3.87 15.60
CA ASP A 82 13.51 3.02 14.89
C ASP A 82 12.79 2.03 13.97
N ASP A 83 11.68 1.44 14.43
CA ASP A 83 10.82 0.57 13.62
C ASP A 83 10.23 1.36 12.44
N MET A 84 9.67 2.55 12.71
CA MET A 84 9.15 3.43 11.66
C MET A 84 10.21 3.77 10.63
N ARG A 85 11.42 4.11 11.09
CA ARG A 85 12.52 4.45 10.20
C ARG A 85 12.92 3.25 9.33
N ALA A 86 13.11 2.08 9.92
CA ALA A 86 13.49 0.87 9.20
C ALA A 86 12.45 0.50 8.12
N GLU A 87 11.17 0.44 8.50
CA GLU A 87 10.08 0.14 7.57
C GLU A 87 10.02 1.14 6.41
N ASN A 88 10.14 2.44 6.70
CA ASN A 88 10.10 3.47 5.66
C ASN A 88 11.35 3.46 4.78
N ASP A 89 12.53 3.11 5.31
CA ASP A 89 13.77 3.04 4.55
C ASP A 89 13.76 1.85 3.58
N ASP A 90 13.19 0.71 3.98
CA ASP A 90 12.98 -0.45 3.11
C ASP A 90 12.02 -0.10 1.94
N VAL A 91 10.88 0.50 2.27
CA VAL A 91 9.90 0.95 1.24
C VAL A 91 10.53 1.98 0.31
N ASN A 92 11.25 2.96 0.85
CA ASN A 92 11.86 4.02 0.05
C ASN A 92 12.99 3.50 -0.85
N SER A 93 13.74 2.50 -0.41
CA SER A 93 14.75 1.83 -1.24
C SER A 93 14.10 1.17 -2.47
N TYR A 94 12.99 0.44 -2.25
CA TYR A 94 12.21 -0.15 -3.35
C TYR A 94 11.64 0.90 -4.32
N LEU A 95 11.12 2.01 -3.79
CA LEU A 95 10.61 3.12 -4.62
C LEU A 95 11.72 3.76 -5.46
N ALA A 96 12.92 3.93 -4.88
CA ALA A 96 14.05 4.50 -5.59
C ALA A 96 14.50 3.61 -6.76
N GLU A 97 14.53 2.29 -6.55
CA GLU A 97 14.83 1.30 -7.61
C GLU A 97 13.77 1.33 -8.72
N ALA A 98 12.50 1.59 -8.38
CA ALA A 98 11.42 1.81 -9.35
C ALA A 98 11.49 3.18 -10.06
N GLY A 99 12.47 4.04 -9.73
CA GLY A 99 12.62 5.38 -10.28
C GLY A 99 11.65 6.42 -9.70
N ILE A 100 11.04 6.12 -8.55
CA ILE A 100 10.09 6.97 -7.85
C ILE A 100 10.82 7.72 -6.73
N ARG A 101 10.35 8.94 -6.44
CA ARG A 101 10.91 9.77 -5.37
C ARG A 101 10.62 9.14 -4.01
N LEU A 102 11.49 9.43 -3.03
CA LEU A 102 11.30 8.98 -1.65
C LEU A 102 10.01 9.55 -1.05
N ARG A 103 9.26 8.71 -0.36
CA ARG A 103 7.99 9.02 0.30
C ARG A 103 8.25 9.65 1.67
N PRO A 104 7.43 10.64 2.10
CA PRO A 104 7.47 11.13 3.47
C PRO A 104 7.04 10.06 4.48
N ARG A 105 7.67 10.06 5.66
CA ARG A 105 7.41 9.12 6.77
C ARG A 105 6.19 9.55 7.60
N GLY A 106 5.64 8.61 8.37
CA GLY A 106 4.59 8.89 9.36
C GLY A 106 3.22 9.20 8.74
N TYR A 107 2.88 8.54 7.63
CA TYR A 107 1.57 8.68 6.99
C TYR A 107 1.01 7.33 6.58
N ARG A 108 -0.29 7.15 6.79
CA ARG A 108 -1.10 6.15 6.07
C ARG A 108 -1.61 6.75 4.77
N TRP A 109 -1.72 5.92 3.75
CA TRP A 109 -2.12 6.33 2.41
C TRP A 109 -3.43 5.65 2.03
N HIS A 110 -4.34 6.43 1.47
CA HIS A 110 -5.69 6.00 1.16
C HIS A 110 -5.95 6.27 -0.31
N VAL A 111 -6.40 5.27 -1.06
CA VAL A 111 -6.62 5.37 -2.51
C VAL A 111 -8.07 5.18 -2.85
N LEU A 112 -8.57 5.99 -3.78
CA LEU A 112 -9.92 5.86 -4.32
C LEU A 112 -9.96 4.64 -5.24
N VAL A 113 -10.84 3.72 -4.93
CA VAL A 113 -11.08 2.47 -5.68
C VAL A 113 -12.57 2.34 -5.97
N PRO A 114 -12.96 1.52 -6.96
CA PRO A 114 -14.37 1.24 -7.20
C PRO A 114 -15.02 0.54 -6.00
N GLU A 115 -16.34 0.66 -5.88
CA GLU A 115 -17.11 0.17 -4.71
C GLU A 115 -16.97 -1.33 -4.41
N HIS A 116 -16.66 -2.16 -5.41
CA HIS A 116 -16.48 -3.60 -5.23
C HIS A 116 -15.16 -4.00 -4.55
N ILE A 117 -14.22 -3.06 -4.37
CA ILE A 117 -13.00 -3.27 -3.60
C ILE A 117 -13.29 -2.83 -2.17
N GLU A 118 -13.41 -3.81 -1.27
CA GLU A 118 -13.92 -3.57 0.07
C GLU A 118 -12.88 -2.94 1.02
N ASP A 119 -11.62 -3.34 0.89
CA ASP A 119 -10.52 -2.91 1.77
C ASP A 119 -9.15 -2.97 1.07
N GLY A 120 -8.10 -2.66 1.85
CA GLY A 120 -6.71 -2.69 1.39
C GLY A 120 -6.18 -4.07 1.05
N GLU A 121 -6.68 -5.12 1.68
CA GLU A 121 -6.26 -6.51 1.43
C GLU A 121 -6.87 -7.02 0.13
N ALA A 122 -8.14 -6.71 -0.13
CA ALA A 122 -8.80 -6.97 -1.42
C ALA A 122 -8.09 -6.22 -2.56
N LEU A 123 -7.70 -4.97 -2.33
CA LEU A 123 -6.92 -4.20 -3.29
C LEU A 123 -5.53 -4.82 -3.53
N GLU A 124 -4.80 -5.17 -2.48
CA GLU A 124 -3.48 -5.79 -2.60
C GLU A 124 -3.57 -7.12 -3.34
N SER A 125 -4.55 -7.96 -2.98
CA SER A 125 -4.79 -9.25 -3.63
C SER A 125 -5.08 -9.09 -5.12
N ALA A 126 -5.97 -8.17 -5.49
CA ALA A 126 -6.30 -7.90 -6.89
C ALA A 126 -5.10 -7.43 -7.72
N MET A 127 -4.15 -6.72 -7.08
CA MET A 127 -2.93 -6.28 -7.75
C MET A 127 -1.86 -7.39 -7.81
N ARG A 128 -1.67 -8.13 -6.72
CA ARG A 128 -0.65 -9.18 -6.60
C ARG A 128 -0.96 -10.39 -7.46
N GLU A 129 -2.21 -10.84 -7.50
CA GLU A 129 -2.62 -12.00 -8.30
C GLU A 129 -2.21 -11.84 -9.78
N LYS A 130 -2.15 -10.59 -10.25
CA LYS A 130 -1.87 -10.24 -11.64
C LYS A 130 -0.47 -9.69 -11.87
N ASN A 131 0.33 -9.57 -10.82
CA ASN A 131 1.70 -9.09 -10.91
C ASN A 131 2.68 -10.24 -10.66
N SER A 132 3.21 -10.79 -11.76
CA SER A 132 4.22 -11.85 -11.72
C SER A 132 5.67 -11.32 -11.68
N TYR A 133 5.86 -10.00 -11.62
CA TYR A 133 7.18 -9.39 -11.68
C TYR A 133 7.80 -9.27 -10.29
N VAL A 134 9.14 -9.33 -10.25
CA VAL A 134 9.93 -9.16 -9.03
C VAL A 134 10.69 -7.83 -9.05
N GLU A 135 11.15 -7.42 -10.23
CA GLU A 135 11.93 -6.20 -10.41
C GLU A 135 11.08 -4.93 -10.17
N PRO A 136 11.51 -4.00 -9.29
CA PRO A 136 10.72 -2.84 -8.89
C PRO A 136 10.18 -1.99 -10.04
N VAL A 137 10.97 -1.82 -11.11
CA VAL A 137 10.56 -1.05 -12.30
C VAL A 137 9.42 -1.74 -13.05
N GLU A 138 9.49 -3.07 -13.18
CA GLU A 138 8.46 -3.86 -13.87
C GLU A 138 7.20 -3.96 -13.02
N VAL A 139 7.34 -4.15 -11.71
CA VAL A 139 6.25 -4.11 -10.74
C VAL A 139 5.53 -2.78 -10.81
N TYR A 140 6.26 -1.66 -10.84
CA TYR A 140 5.65 -0.33 -11.00
C TYR A 140 4.84 -0.21 -12.31
N ALA A 141 5.41 -0.67 -13.44
CA ALA A 141 4.71 -0.65 -14.72
C ALA A 141 3.45 -1.54 -14.72
N ALA A 142 3.49 -2.69 -14.03
CA ALA A 142 2.35 -3.59 -13.87
C ALA A 142 1.25 -2.96 -13.01
N ILE A 143 1.59 -2.43 -11.83
CA ILE A 143 0.64 -1.76 -10.93
C ILE A 143 -0.07 -0.62 -11.65
N LYS A 144 0.65 0.16 -12.47
CA LYS A 144 0.04 1.23 -13.27
C LYS A 144 -1.11 0.72 -14.14
N LYS A 145 -0.85 -0.34 -14.91
CA LYS A 145 -1.86 -0.94 -15.79
C LYS A 145 -3.03 -1.54 -15.00
N LEU A 146 -2.73 -2.27 -13.93
CA LEU A 146 -3.74 -2.94 -13.11
C LEU A 146 -4.66 -1.95 -12.41
N TYR A 147 -4.11 -0.88 -11.85
CA TYR A 147 -4.91 0.18 -11.24
C TYR A 147 -5.82 0.89 -12.26
N GLU A 148 -5.33 1.16 -13.48
CA GLU A 148 -6.17 1.69 -14.56
C GLU A 148 -7.30 0.70 -14.95
N MET A 149 -7.02 -0.60 -15.02
CA MET A 149 -8.04 -1.62 -15.31
C MET A 149 -9.13 -1.70 -14.24
N ILE A 150 -8.73 -1.71 -12.96
CA ILE A 150 -9.66 -1.70 -11.82
C ILE A 150 -10.57 -0.48 -11.90
N GLN A 151 -9.99 0.70 -12.14
CA GLN A 151 -10.75 1.95 -12.21
C GLN A 151 -11.73 2.02 -13.39
N ASN A 152 -11.43 1.32 -14.50
CA ASN A 152 -12.30 1.26 -15.67
C ASN A 152 -13.40 0.19 -15.55
N GLY A 153 -13.50 -0.51 -14.41
CA GLY A 153 -14.50 -1.55 -14.19
C GLY A 153 -14.36 -2.72 -15.15
N THR A 154 -13.18 -2.92 -15.75
CA THR A 154 -12.91 -4.12 -16.54
C THR A 154 -12.71 -5.25 -15.55
N PRO A 155 -13.63 -6.24 -15.46
CA PRO A 155 -13.44 -7.33 -14.54
C PRO A 155 -12.10 -7.99 -14.88
N PRO A 156 -11.27 -8.29 -13.86
CA PRO A 156 -10.07 -9.05 -14.09
C PRO A 156 -10.49 -10.35 -14.78
N ALA A 157 -10.11 -10.55 -16.05
CA ALA A 157 -10.25 -11.85 -16.69
C ALA A 157 -9.52 -12.85 -15.79
N LEU A 158 -10.29 -13.69 -15.11
CA LEU A 158 -9.79 -14.92 -14.52
C LEU A 158 -9.39 -15.74 -15.73
N SER A 159 -8.10 -15.76 -16.03
CA SER A 159 -7.51 -16.87 -16.78
C SER A 159 -7.68 -18.07 -15.86
N HIS A 160 -8.86 -18.67 -15.88
CA HIS A 160 -9.02 -20.06 -15.47
C HIS A 160 -8.04 -20.81 -16.36
N ARG A 161 -6.92 -21.25 -15.77
CA ARG A 161 -6.21 -22.38 -16.33
C ARG A 161 -7.22 -23.51 -16.26
N ASP A 162 -7.81 -23.82 -17.41
CA ASP A 162 -8.29 -25.16 -17.69
C ASP A 162 -7.04 -26.04 -17.70
N ASP A 163 -6.76 -26.65 -16.54
CA ASP A 163 -5.92 -27.83 -16.48
C ASP A 163 -6.74 -28.99 -17.06
N GLU A 164 -6.42 -29.36 -18.30
CA GLU A 164 -6.76 -30.64 -18.93
C GLU A 164 -5.80 -31.74 -18.44
#